data_AF-A0A931W7K1-F1
#
_entry.id   AF-A0A931W7K1-F1
#
_cell.length_a   1.000
_cell.length_b   1.000
_cell.length_c   1.000
_cell.angle_alpha   90.00
_cell.angle_beta   90.00
_cell.angle_gamma   90.00
#
_symmetry.space_group_name_H-M   'P 1'
#
loop_
_entity.id
_entity.type
_entity.pdbx_description
1 polymer ?
#
loop_
_entity_poly.entity_id
_entity_poly.type
_entity_poly.pdbx_seq_one_letter_code
_entity_poly.pdbx_strand_id
1 'polypeptide(L)'
;MATTQEHLPIQDIQGDLVILKDSSLALILETSAVNFGLLSEREQLSIISGFAGLLNSLSFSIQIMIRSKRLNVTSYLEKLEEAHKKQSNPLLASMILRYKNFISQTVKENDVLDKQFFIIIPLSYLELGLTKNSTKNSQKALTILIPRRDHIIRQLWRIGLRAQQLNSAKLIELFYDIYNPSEFQETVLEVESTNLNLPLASSLSTPNPPAQMATTQPSTPPITSPQATTTPKTAPIAYPSEPRTTTPFVVEELED
;
A
#
# COMPACT_ATOMS: atom_id res chain seq x y z
N MET A 1 40.99 -1.72 5.07
CA MET A 1 40.20 -1.59 3.83
C MET A 1 38.84 -1.09 4.25
N ALA A 2 38.30 -0.07 3.58
CA ALA A 2 36.97 0.44 3.92
C ALA A 2 35.94 -0.65 3.65
N THR A 3 35.14 -0.99 4.65
CA THR A 3 34.01 -1.91 4.50
C THR A 3 32.86 -1.20 3.79
N THR A 4 32.02 -1.91 3.03
CA THR A 4 30.85 -1.31 2.35
C THR A 4 29.94 -0.55 3.33
N GLN A 5 29.91 -0.99 4.59
CA GLN A 5 29.17 -0.36 5.67
C GLN A 5 29.71 1.02 6.09
N GLU A 6 30.96 1.38 5.77
CA GLU A 6 31.48 2.74 5.98
C GLU A 6 30.81 3.77 5.05
N HIS A 7 30.37 3.36 3.85
CA HIS A 7 29.68 4.23 2.88
C HIS A 7 28.18 4.41 3.15
N LEU A 8 27.57 3.59 4.01
CA LEU A 8 26.16 3.69 4.39
C LEU A 8 25.94 4.91 5.33
N PRO A 9 25.02 5.86 5.05
CA PRO A 9 24.80 7.01 5.96
C PRO A 9 24.05 6.62 7.25
N ILE A 10 23.38 5.48 7.25
CA ILE A 10 22.64 4.92 8.39
C ILE A 10 23.64 4.27 9.35
N GLN A 11 23.46 4.52 10.64
CA GLN A 11 24.22 3.89 11.71
C GLN A 11 23.47 2.68 12.29
N ASP A 12 22.19 2.85 12.64
CA ASP A 12 21.37 1.81 13.27
C ASP A 12 19.86 2.12 13.14
N ILE A 13 18.99 1.17 13.49
CA ILE A 13 17.54 1.32 13.55
C ILE A 13 17.06 0.83 14.92
N GLN A 14 16.59 1.75 15.77
CA GLN A 14 16.18 1.44 17.14
C GLN A 14 14.86 2.11 17.49
N GLY A 15 13.91 1.34 18.04
CA GLY A 15 12.64 1.88 18.54
C GLY A 15 11.80 2.56 17.45
N ASP A 16 11.77 1.99 16.25
CA ASP A 16 11.05 2.49 15.07
C ASP A 16 11.52 3.88 14.60
N LEU A 17 12.78 4.22 14.92
CA LEU A 17 13.53 5.38 14.43
C LEU A 17 14.79 4.94 13.69
N VAL A 18 15.14 5.67 12.64
CA VAL A 18 16.42 5.54 11.92
C VAL A 18 17.44 6.45 12.59
N ILE A 19 18.62 5.93 12.92
CA ILE A 19 19.75 6.68 13.47
C ILE A 19 20.81 6.81 12.36
N LEU A 20 21.20 8.05 12.05
CA LEU A 20 22.23 8.33 11.05
C LEU A 20 23.59 8.53 11.72
N LYS A 21 24.68 8.37 10.95
CA LYS A 21 26.06 8.49 11.43
C LYS A 21 26.43 9.88 11.98
N ASP A 22 25.70 10.91 11.59
CA ASP A 22 25.83 12.28 12.14
C ASP A 22 25.08 12.45 13.49
N SER A 23 24.56 11.36 14.07
CA SER A 23 23.71 11.34 15.25
C SER A 23 22.36 12.06 15.10
N SER A 24 21.93 12.39 13.88
CA SER A 24 20.54 12.75 13.62
C SER A 24 19.64 11.51 13.67
N LEU A 25 18.35 11.73 13.96
CA LEU A 25 17.33 10.69 13.92
C LEU A 25 16.26 11.04 12.89
N ALA A 26 15.59 10.02 12.34
CA ALA A 26 14.45 10.20 11.46
C ALA A 26 13.32 9.23 11.80
N LEU A 27 12.09 9.76 11.83
CA LEU A 27 10.86 8.97 11.85
C LEU A 27 10.29 8.92 10.44
N ILE A 28 9.98 7.71 9.93
CA ILE A 28 9.42 7.54 8.59
C ILE A 28 7.96 7.09 8.67
N LEU A 29 7.10 7.85 8.00
CA LEU A 29 5.70 7.51 7.74
C LEU A 29 5.56 6.97 6.31
N GLU A 30 4.90 5.84 6.16
CA GLU A 30 4.35 5.35 4.89
C GLU A 30 2.94 5.94 4.71
N THR A 31 2.63 6.44 3.50
CA THR A 31 1.34 7.09 3.21
C THR A 31 0.63 6.46 2.02
N SER A 32 -0.70 6.35 2.11
CA SER A 32 -1.53 6.02 0.94
C SER A 32 -1.52 7.16 -0.08
N ALA A 33 -1.94 6.87 -1.30
CA ALA A 33 -2.20 7.85 -2.35
C ALA A 33 -3.70 7.91 -2.71
N VAL A 34 -4.10 8.98 -3.39
CA VAL A 34 -5.45 9.17 -3.96
C VAL A 34 -5.29 9.58 -5.42
N ASN A 35 -6.14 9.04 -6.30
CA ASN A 35 -6.17 9.39 -7.73
C ASN A 35 -6.78 10.79 -7.94
N PHE A 36 -6.02 11.83 -7.59
CA PHE A 36 -6.46 13.23 -7.58
C PHE A 36 -7.17 13.67 -8.87
N GLY A 37 -6.63 13.30 -10.04
CA GLY A 37 -7.20 13.65 -11.34
C GLY A 37 -8.52 12.94 -11.71
N LEU A 38 -8.97 11.96 -10.92
CA LEU A 38 -10.28 11.30 -11.10
C LEU A 38 -11.37 11.86 -10.17
N LEU A 39 -11.01 12.78 -9.27
CA LEU A 39 -11.94 13.41 -8.33
C LEU A 39 -12.68 14.58 -9.00
N SER A 40 -13.84 14.96 -8.45
CA SER A 40 -14.53 16.18 -8.88
C SER A 40 -13.73 17.45 -8.50
N GLU A 41 -13.93 18.55 -9.22
CA GLU A 41 -13.25 19.83 -8.96
C GLU A 41 -13.42 20.31 -7.50
N ARG A 42 -14.58 20.03 -6.89
CA ARG A 42 -14.87 20.38 -5.49
C ARG A 42 -14.01 19.58 -4.51
N GLU A 43 -13.83 18.28 -4.76
CA GLU A 43 -12.96 17.41 -3.97
C GLU A 43 -11.48 17.77 -4.17
N GLN A 44 -11.08 18.03 -5.42
CA GLN A 44 -9.74 18.52 -5.76
C GLN A 44 -9.41 19.81 -5.00
N LEU A 45 -10.30 20.81 -5.03
CA LEU A 45 -10.14 22.06 -4.29
C LEU A 45 -10.09 21.86 -2.77
N SER A 46 -10.89 20.92 -2.25
CA SER A 46 -10.89 20.56 -0.82
C SER A 46 -9.55 19.94 -0.40
N ILE A 47 -8.97 19.06 -1.23
CA ILE A 47 -7.64 18.48 -1.01
C ILE A 47 -6.54 19.54 -1.12
N ILE A 48 -6.59 20.42 -2.11
CA ILE A 48 -5.63 21.54 -2.25
C ILE A 48 -5.65 22.42 -1.01
N SER A 49 -6.84 22.83 -0.54
CA SER A 49 -7.01 23.65 0.66
C SER A 49 -6.49 22.94 1.92
N GLY A 50 -6.81 21.65 2.09
CA GLY A 50 -6.30 20.84 3.20
C GLY A 50 -4.78 20.65 3.16
N PHE A 51 -4.19 20.51 1.97
CA PHE A 51 -2.74 20.37 1.80
C PHE A 51 -2.01 21.70 2.05
N ALA A 52 -2.56 22.83 1.62
CA ALA A 52 -2.09 24.15 2.01
C ALA A 52 -2.17 24.34 3.54
N GLY A 53 -3.26 23.87 4.17
CA GLY A 53 -3.42 23.83 5.62
C GLY A 53 -2.36 22.97 6.34
N LEU A 54 -2.01 21.80 5.78
CA LEU A 54 -0.89 20.98 6.26
C LEU A 54 0.41 21.80 6.22
N LEU A 55 0.79 22.33 5.05
CA LEU A 55 2.05 23.07 4.86
C LEU A 55 2.17 24.28 5.79
N ASN A 56 1.11 25.08 5.91
CA ASN A 56 1.07 26.25 6.79
C ASN A 56 1.11 25.88 8.30
N SER A 57 0.85 24.62 8.65
CA SER A 57 0.88 24.13 10.03
C SER A 57 2.21 23.48 10.43
N LEU A 58 3.21 23.44 9.53
CA LEU A 58 4.52 22.85 9.81
C LEU A 58 5.41 23.82 10.60
N SER A 59 5.75 23.44 11.83
CA SER A 59 6.75 24.12 12.66
C SER A 59 8.13 23.42 12.66
N PHE A 60 8.31 22.43 11.80
CA PHE A 60 9.49 21.58 11.69
C PHE A 60 9.68 21.10 10.24
N SER A 61 10.90 20.75 9.88
CA SER A 61 11.20 20.22 8.55
C SER A 61 10.58 18.84 8.34
N ILE A 62 10.06 18.61 7.14
CA ILE A 62 9.69 17.29 6.63
C ILE A 62 10.34 17.07 5.27
N GLN A 63 10.57 15.82 4.91
CA GLN A 63 11.00 15.42 3.57
C GLN A 63 9.97 14.45 2.99
N ILE A 64 9.48 14.76 1.79
CA ILE A 64 8.59 13.87 1.04
C ILE A 64 9.46 13.05 0.09
N MET A 65 9.35 11.73 0.15
CA MET A 65 10.06 10.80 -0.72
C MET A 65 9.06 9.91 -1.46
N ILE A 66 9.22 9.80 -2.78
CA ILE A 66 8.41 8.93 -3.62
C ILE A 66 9.35 7.90 -4.24
N ARG A 67 9.13 6.61 -3.97
CA ARG A 67 9.90 5.51 -4.54
C ARG A 67 9.04 4.78 -5.56
N SER A 68 9.55 4.65 -6.79
CA SER A 68 8.93 3.81 -7.82
C SER A 68 9.73 2.52 -7.96
N LYS A 69 9.05 1.38 -7.96
CA LYS A 69 9.65 0.06 -8.21
C LYS A 69 8.81 -0.71 -9.23
N ARG A 70 9.36 -1.74 -9.85
CA ARG A 70 8.58 -2.64 -10.71
C ARG A 70 7.55 -3.39 -9.86
N LEU A 71 6.32 -3.50 -10.35
CA LEU A 71 5.26 -4.22 -9.68
C LEU A 71 5.55 -5.72 -9.68
N ASN A 72 5.87 -6.28 -8.51
CA ASN A 72 6.02 -7.72 -8.36
C ASN A 72 4.64 -8.38 -8.24
N VAL A 73 4.25 -9.14 -9.27
CA VAL A 73 2.98 -9.89 -9.31
C VAL A 73 3.12 -11.38 -8.99
N THR A 74 4.30 -11.87 -8.59
CA THR A 74 4.60 -13.30 -8.42
C THR A 74 3.60 -13.99 -7.49
N SER A 75 3.39 -13.45 -6.28
CA SER A 75 2.41 -13.99 -5.32
C SER A 75 0.96 -13.98 -5.84
N TYR A 76 0.63 -13.10 -6.79
CA TYR A 76 -0.68 -13.10 -7.43
C TYR A 76 -0.79 -14.20 -8.50
N LEU A 77 0.25 -14.37 -9.33
CA LEU A 77 0.33 -15.45 -10.32
C LEU A 77 0.34 -16.84 -9.66
N GLU A 78 0.96 -16.99 -8.49
CA GLU A 78 0.91 -18.20 -7.65
C GLU A 78 -0.50 -18.50 -7.14
N LYS A 79 -1.24 -17.49 -6.68
CA LYS A 79 -2.66 -17.65 -6.26
C LYS A 79 -3.55 -18.05 -7.43
N LEU A 80 -3.30 -17.51 -8.63
CA LEU A 80 -3.99 -17.94 -9.85
C LEU A 80 -3.64 -19.39 -10.21
N GLU A 81 -2.38 -19.81 -10.04
CA GLU A 81 -1.96 -21.20 -10.27
C GLU A 81 -2.58 -22.18 -9.25
N GLU A 82 -2.68 -21.79 -7.98
CA GLU A 82 -3.36 -22.58 -6.95
C GLU A 82 -4.87 -22.68 -7.23
N ALA A 83 -5.52 -21.58 -7.62
CA ALA A 83 -6.93 -21.56 -8.02
C ALA A 83 -7.18 -22.41 -9.29
N HIS A 84 -6.27 -22.39 -10.25
CA HIS A 84 -6.30 -23.24 -11.45
C HIS A 84 -6.27 -24.73 -11.07
N LYS A 85 -5.31 -25.14 -10.22
CA LYS A 85 -5.17 -26.53 -9.75
C LYS A 85 -6.37 -27.04 -8.94
N LYS A 86 -7.08 -26.15 -8.24
CA LYS A 86 -8.29 -26.48 -7.46
C LYS A 86 -9.58 -26.52 -8.30
N GLN A 87 -9.55 -26.10 -9.56
CA GLN A 87 -10.77 -25.94 -10.37
C GLN A 87 -11.12 -27.21 -11.14
N SER A 88 -12.22 -27.87 -10.73
CA SER A 88 -12.73 -29.08 -11.38
C SER A 88 -13.37 -28.84 -12.77
N ASN A 89 -13.85 -27.61 -13.05
CA ASN A 89 -14.49 -27.29 -14.33
C ASN A 89 -13.44 -26.91 -15.40
N PRO A 90 -13.30 -27.67 -16.51
CA PRO A 90 -12.28 -27.41 -17.53
C PRO A 90 -12.36 -26.03 -18.19
N LEU A 91 -13.58 -25.49 -18.37
CA LEU A 91 -13.76 -24.17 -18.97
C LEU A 91 -13.21 -23.08 -18.05
N LEU A 92 -13.57 -23.13 -16.76
CA LEU A 92 -13.11 -22.17 -15.76
C LEU A 92 -11.60 -22.27 -15.53
N ALA A 93 -11.03 -23.48 -15.53
CA ALA A 93 -9.58 -23.67 -15.50
C ALA A 93 -8.91 -22.98 -16.70
N SER A 94 -9.42 -23.20 -17.93
CA SER A 94 -8.89 -22.54 -19.12
C SER A 94 -8.98 -21.01 -19.09
N MET A 95 -10.03 -20.45 -18.46
CA MET A 95 -10.18 -19.01 -18.26
C MET A 95 -9.13 -18.45 -17.28
N ILE A 96 -8.89 -19.14 -16.15
CA ILE A 96 -7.86 -18.75 -15.17
C ILE A 96 -6.48 -18.74 -15.84
N LEU A 97 -6.16 -19.77 -16.64
CA LEU A 97 -4.88 -19.84 -17.36
C LEU A 97 -4.71 -18.70 -18.38
N ARG A 98 -5.75 -18.40 -19.18
CA ARG A 98 -5.73 -17.26 -20.12
C ARG A 98 -5.54 -15.94 -19.39
N TYR A 99 -6.23 -15.74 -18.26
CA TYR A 99 -6.10 -14.54 -17.45
C TYR A 99 -4.72 -14.40 -16.80
N LYS A 100 -4.16 -15.48 -16.25
CA LYS A 100 -2.78 -15.53 -15.72
C LYS A 100 -1.78 -15.09 -16.80
N ASN A 101 -1.90 -15.63 -18.01
CA ASN A 101 -1.02 -15.28 -19.13
C ASN A 101 -1.18 -13.83 -19.57
N PHE A 102 -2.43 -13.33 -19.65
CA PHE A 102 -2.70 -11.92 -19.93
C PHE A 102 -2.06 -10.97 -18.91
N ILE A 103 -2.19 -11.26 -17.60
CA ILE A 103 -1.57 -10.44 -16.55
C ILE A 103 -0.04 -10.51 -16.62
N SER A 104 0.53 -11.70 -16.79
CA SER A 104 1.99 -11.87 -16.94
C SER A 104 2.53 -11.07 -18.12
N GLN A 105 1.88 -11.16 -19.29
CA GLN A 105 2.29 -10.41 -20.48
C GLN A 105 2.12 -8.89 -20.28
N THR A 106 0.99 -8.46 -19.74
CA THR A 106 0.71 -7.03 -19.48
C THR A 106 1.77 -6.40 -18.58
N VAL A 107 2.19 -7.10 -17.52
CA VAL A 107 3.24 -6.61 -16.60
C VAL A 107 4.62 -6.63 -17.24
N LYS A 108 4.96 -7.67 -18.04
CA LYS A 108 6.23 -7.76 -18.78
C LYS A 108 6.35 -6.67 -19.87
N GLU A 109 5.26 -6.33 -20.56
CA GLU A 109 5.26 -5.36 -21.67
C GLU A 109 5.16 -3.89 -21.23
N ASN A 110 4.34 -3.57 -20.22
CA ASN A 110 4.02 -2.19 -19.86
C ASN A 110 4.91 -1.60 -18.75
N ASP A 111 5.95 -2.33 -18.32
CA ASP A 111 6.85 -2.01 -17.20
C ASP A 111 6.10 -1.40 -15.99
N VAL A 112 5.06 -2.11 -15.54
CA VAL A 112 4.08 -1.58 -14.57
C VAL A 112 4.79 -1.23 -13.26
N LEU A 113 4.69 0.04 -12.86
CA LEU A 113 5.36 0.56 -11.66
C LEU A 113 4.42 0.61 -10.45
N ASP A 114 4.89 0.09 -9.32
CA ASP A 114 4.36 0.36 -8.00
C ASP A 114 5.00 1.65 -7.44
N LYS A 115 4.20 2.50 -6.79
CA LYS A 115 4.65 3.79 -6.22
C LYS A 115 4.36 3.83 -4.73
N GLN A 116 5.43 3.83 -3.95
CA GLN A 116 5.40 3.96 -2.50
C GLN A 116 5.71 5.41 -2.11
N PHE A 117 4.92 5.95 -1.18
CA PHE A 117 4.99 7.34 -0.74
C PHE A 117 5.38 7.39 0.73
N PHE A 118 6.39 8.19 1.04
CA PHE A 118 6.93 8.32 2.38
C PHE A 118 7.06 9.78 2.80
N ILE A 119 6.79 10.04 4.08
CA ILE A 119 7.06 11.33 4.73
C ILE A 119 8.03 11.07 5.87
N ILE A 120 9.19 11.70 5.76
CA ILE A 120 10.30 11.58 6.69
C ILE A 120 10.31 12.82 7.57
N ILE A 121 10.34 12.63 8.89
CA ILE A 121 10.44 13.69 9.89
C ILE A 121 11.86 13.61 10.48
N PRO A 122 12.83 14.38 9.96
CA PRO A 122 14.15 14.45 10.54
C PRO A 122 14.15 15.18 11.90
N LEU A 123 15.12 14.82 12.73
CA LEU A 123 15.45 15.45 14.01
C LEU A 123 16.97 15.62 14.07
N SER A 124 17.44 16.86 14.01
CA SER A 124 18.87 17.14 14.09
C SER A 124 19.41 16.85 15.50
N TYR A 125 20.69 16.46 15.61
CA TYR A 125 21.35 16.27 16.91
C TYR A 125 21.29 17.53 17.79
N LEU A 126 21.20 18.72 17.16
CA LEU A 126 21.07 20.01 17.84
C LEU A 126 19.74 20.13 18.61
N GLU A 127 18.64 19.59 18.08
CA GLU A 127 17.32 19.62 18.72
C GLU A 127 17.24 18.66 19.93
N LEU A 128 18.14 17.68 20.00
CA LEU A 128 18.17 16.66 21.05
C LEU A 128 18.98 17.07 22.30
N GLY A 129 19.79 18.13 22.15
CA GLY A 129 20.77 18.59 23.11
C GLY A 129 22.05 17.74 23.11
N LEU A 130 23.16 18.35 23.56
CA LEU A 130 24.54 17.82 23.45
C LEU A 130 24.86 16.56 24.28
N THR A 131 23.87 15.75 24.67
CA THR A 131 24.09 14.55 25.48
C THR A 131 24.54 13.37 24.61
N LYS A 132 25.77 12.86 24.79
CA LYS A 132 26.32 11.72 24.02
C LYS A 132 25.72 10.33 24.36
N ASN A 133 24.60 10.24 25.08
CA ASN A 133 24.14 8.98 25.67
C ASN A 133 22.94 8.39 24.91
N SER A 134 23.19 7.42 24.03
CA SER A 134 22.25 6.94 23.00
C SER A 134 20.86 6.56 23.54
N THR A 135 20.77 5.80 24.63
CA THR A 135 19.48 5.36 25.19
C THR A 135 18.63 6.51 25.74
N LYS A 136 19.28 7.53 26.34
CA LYS A 136 18.57 8.75 26.82
C LYS A 136 18.18 9.65 25.65
N ASN A 137 18.96 9.62 24.57
CA ASN A 137 18.69 10.34 23.34
C ASN A 137 17.44 9.79 22.64
N SER A 138 17.29 8.48 22.47
CA SER A 138 16.10 7.89 21.82
C SER A 138 14.79 8.25 22.54
N GLN A 139 14.77 8.25 23.88
CA GLN A 139 13.58 8.63 24.67
C GLN A 139 13.21 10.11 24.51
N LYS A 140 14.21 11.01 24.52
CA LYS A 140 14.00 12.44 24.19
C LYS A 140 13.50 12.62 22.76
N ALA A 141 14.08 11.88 21.81
CA ALA A 141 13.70 11.96 20.39
C ALA A 141 12.24 11.57 20.19
N LEU A 142 11.77 10.49 20.83
CA LEU A 142 10.37 10.09 20.82
C LEU A 142 9.44 11.17 21.41
N THR A 143 9.86 11.84 22.48
CA THR A 143 9.08 12.93 23.11
C THR A 143 8.87 14.11 22.15
N ILE A 144 9.82 14.38 21.24
CA ILE A 144 9.73 15.42 20.22
C ILE A 144 9.00 14.90 18.96
N LEU A 145 9.32 13.69 18.51
CA LEU A 145 8.86 13.13 17.24
C LEU A 145 7.41 12.61 17.28
N ILE A 146 6.93 12.09 18.41
CA ILE A 146 5.55 11.59 18.52
C ILE A 146 4.50 12.70 18.30
N PRO A 147 4.59 13.88 18.96
CA PRO A 147 3.69 15.01 18.67
C PRO A 147 3.76 15.48 17.21
N ARG A 148 4.97 15.53 16.62
CA ARG A 148 5.19 15.87 15.20
C ARG A 148 4.50 14.86 14.27
N ARG A 149 4.72 13.57 14.50
CA ARG A 149 4.09 12.44 13.80
C ARG A 149 2.58 12.55 13.83
N ASP A 150 2.00 12.70 15.02
CA ASP A 150 0.54 12.71 15.19
C ASP A 150 -0.10 13.95 14.58
N HIS A 151 0.61 15.08 14.56
CA HIS A 151 0.19 16.27 13.81
C HIS A 151 0.13 16.00 12.30
N ILE A 152 1.19 15.42 11.72
CA ILE A 152 1.21 15.03 10.30
C ILE A 152 0.08 14.04 9.99
N ILE A 153 -0.08 12.97 10.77
CA ILE A 153 -1.14 11.96 10.55
C ILE A 153 -2.53 12.62 10.56
N ARG A 154 -2.82 13.51 11.52
CA ARG A 154 -4.11 14.23 11.59
C ARG A 154 -4.36 15.11 10.36
N GLN A 155 -3.35 15.87 9.89
CA GLN A 155 -3.53 16.73 8.72
C GLN A 155 -3.68 15.92 7.42
N LEU A 156 -2.92 14.82 7.26
CA LEU A 156 -3.06 13.90 6.12
C LEU A 156 -4.44 13.25 6.08
N TRP A 157 -5.00 12.89 7.24
CA TRP A 157 -6.34 12.31 7.32
C TRP A 157 -7.43 13.27 6.80
N ARG A 158 -7.27 14.59 7.00
CA ARG A 158 -8.19 15.62 6.50
C ARG A 158 -8.22 15.74 4.97
N ILE A 159 -7.13 15.36 4.29
CA ILE A 159 -7.06 15.29 2.82
C ILE A 159 -7.31 13.87 2.28
N GLY A 160 -7.85 12.97 3.10
CA GLY A 160 -8.20 11.59 2.72
C GLY A 160 -7.01 10.63 2.64
N LEU A 161 -5.80 11.06 3.02
CA LEU A 161 -4.62 10.19 3.03
C LEU A 161 -4.49 9.47 4.38
N ARG A 162 -4.19 8.17 4.34
CA ARG A 162 -3.81 7.38 5.52
C ARG A 162 -2.30 7.38 5.64
N ALA A 163 -1.80 7.50 6.87
CA ALA A 163 -0.38 7.49 7.18
C ALA A 163 -0.11 6.58 8.38
N GLN A 164 0.94 5.76 8.28
CA GLN A 164 1.36 4.83 9.32
C GLN A 164 2.87 4.92 9.51
N GLN A 165 3.34 4.92 10.77
CA GLN A 165 4.77 4.84 11.06
C GLN A 165 5.31 3.46 10.66
N LEU A 166 6.45 3.45 9.97
CA LEU A 166 7.18 2.22 9.70
C LEU A 166 7.79 1.68 10.99
N ASN A 167 7.55 0.40 11.27
CA ASN A 167 8.23 -0.28 12.36
C ASN A 167 9.65 -0.68 11.96
N SER A 168 10.46 -1.06 12.94
CA SER A 168 11.87 -1.42 12.76
C SER A 168 12.07 -2.52 11.71
N ALA A 169 11.16 -3.51 11.64
CA ALA A 169 11.18 -4.56 10.62
C ALA A 169 10.97 -4.01 9.19
N LYS A 170 9.91 -3.21 8.97
CA LYS A 170 9.66 -2.56 7.66
C LYS A 170 10.76 -1.56 7.30
N LEU A 171 11.38 -0.89 8.27
CA LEU A 171 12.53 0.00 8.02
C LEU A 171 13.73 -0.79 7.49
N ILE A 172 14.05 -1.93 8.11
CA ILE A 172 15.11 -2.83 7.65
C ILE A 172 14.80 -3.34 6.23
N GLU A 173 13.56 -3.81 5.98
CA GLU A 173 13.11 -4.24 4.65
C GLU A 173 13.24 -3.13 3.60
N LEU A 174 12.77 -1.91 3.92
CA LEU A 174 12.85 -0.75 3.04
C LEU A 174 14.30 -0.40 2.68
N PHE A 175 15.22 -0.39 3.65
CA PHE A 175 16.61 -0.09 3.35
C PHE A 175 17.31 -1.24 2.61
N TYR A 176 17.01 -2.49 2.93
CA TYR A 176 17.50 -3.64 2.16
C TYR A 176 17.10 -3.53 0.68
N ASP A 177 15.82 -3.27 0.41
CA ASP A 177 15.26 -3.07 -0.94
C ASP A 177 15.85 -1.81 -1.64
N ILE A 178 16.24 -0.77 -0.89
CA ILE A 178 16.94 0.41 -1.44
C ILE A 178 18.40 0.09 -1.82
N TYR A 179 19.14 -0.66 -1.02
CA TYR A 179 20.56 -0.93 -1.26
C TYR A 179 20.83 -2.17 -2.14
N ASN A 180 19.89 -3.11 -2.22
CA ASN A 180 19.97 -4.34 -3.02
C ASN A 180 18.86 -4.41 -4.09
N PRO A 181 18.79 -3.47 -5.06
CA PRO A 181 17.70 -3.41 -6.05
C PRO A 181 17.68 -4.58 -7.05
N SER A 182 18.76 -5.37 -7.13
CA SER A 182 18.97 -6.42 -8.14
C SER A 182 18.55 -7.83 -7.72
N GLU A 183 18.57 -8.20 -6.43
CA GLU A 183 18.19 -9.55 -5.98
C GLU A 183 16.72 -9.88 -6.28
N PHE A 184 15.86 -8.86 -6.27
CA PHE A 184 14.46 -8.98 -6.68
C PHE A 184 14.25 -9.14 -8.20
N GLN A 185 15.28 -8.95 -9.03
CA GLN A 185 15.17 -9.09 -10.50
C GLN A 185 15.49 -10.50 -10.99
N GLU A 186 16.46 -11.20 -10.40
CA GLU A 186 16.88 -12.54 -10.86
C GLU A 186 15.90 -13.65 -10.49
N THR A 187 15.27 -13.56 -9.30
CA THR A 187 14.28 -14.54 -8.81
C THR A 187 13.09 -14.75 -9.78
N VAL A 188 12.82 -13.78 -10.67
CA VAL A 188 11.72 -13.83 -11.65
C VAL A 188 12.11 -14.55 -12.97
N LEU A 189 13.41 -14.73 -13.26
CA LEU A 189 13.89 -15.19 -14.57
C LEU A 189 14.39 -16.65 -14.60
N GLU A 190 14.90 -17.20 -13.49
CA GLU A 190 15.46 -18.56 -13.49
C GLU A 190 14.40 -19.69 -13.40
N VAL A 191 13.19 -19.40 -12.94
CA VAL A 191 12.17 -20.42 -12.67
C VAL A 191 11.52 -20.98 -13.95
N GLU A 192 11.51 -20.24 -15.07
CA GLU A 192 10.95 -20.70 -16.36
C GLU A 192 11.95 -21.44 -17.27
N SER A 193 13.27 -21.34 -17.04
CA SER A 193 14.28 -21.75 -18.03
C SER A 193 14.93 -23.13 -17.81
N THR A 194 14.72 -23.77 -16.66
CA THR A 194 15.42 -25.03 -16.29
C THR A 194 14.75 -26.33 -16.74
N ASN A 195 13.53 -26.31 -17.29
CA ASN A 195 12.82 -27.54 -17.67
C ASN A 195 11.99 -27.40 -18.97
N LEU A 196 12.65 -27.54 -20.13
CA LEU A 196 12.19 -28.42 -21.23
C LEU A 196 13.27 -28.49 -22.33
N ASN A 197 13.89 -29.66 -22.51
CA ASN A 197 14.88 -29.89 -23.56
C ASN A 197 14.55 -31.19 -24.31
N LEU A 198 13.90 -31.09 -25.48
CA LEU A 198 13.64 -32.20 -26.42
C LEU A 198 13.65 -31.64 -27.87
N PRO A 199 14.00 -32.44 -28.90
CA PRO A 199 14.65 -31.92 -30.11
C PRO A 199 13.73 -31.45 -31.26
N LEU A 200 14.35 -30.70 -32.17
CA LEU A 200 13.79 -30.15 -33.41
C LEU A 200 13.39 -31.22 -34.43
N ALA A 201 12.18 -31.14 -35.01
CA ALA A 201 11.84 -31.76 -36.29
C ALA A 201 10.67 -31.08 -37.05
N SER A 202 11.03 -30.40 -38.14
CA SER A 202 10.30 -30.30 -39.44
C SER A 202 8.78 -29.97 -39.52
N SER A 203 8.53 -28.75 -40.04
CA SER A 203 7.87 -28.46 -41.34
C SER A 203 6.38 -28.07 -41.43
N LEU A 204 6.14 -26.99 -42.22
CA LEU A 204 4.93 -26.59 -42.98
C LEU A 204 3.67 -26.22 -42.13
N SER A 205 2.84 -25.22 -42.47
CA SER A 205 2.79 -24.27 -43.60
C SER A 205 1.91 -23.05 -43.23
N THR A 206 2.16 -21.87 -43.79
CA THR A 206 1.29 -20.67 -43.69
C THR A 206 -0.05 -20.85 -44.41
N PRO A 207 -1.13 -20.19 -43.95
CA PRO A 207 -1.73 -19.15 -44.80
C PRO A 207 -2.11 -17.84 -44.08
N ASN A 208 -2.41 -16.80 -44.88
CA ASN A 208 -2.62 -15.41 -44.49
C ASN A 208 -3.87 -15.11 -43.63
N PRO A 209 -3.88 -13.97 -42.90
CA PRO A 209 -5.03 -13.50 -42.13
C PRO A 209 -6.06 -12.71 -42.97
N PRO A 210 -7.37 -12.78 -42.66
CA PRO A 210 -8.37 -11.84 -43.14
C PRO A 210 -8.70 -10.73 -42.12
N ALA A 211 -8.72 -9.49 -42.62
CA ALA A 211 -9.50 -8.31 -42.21
C ALA A 211 -9.63 -7.87 -40.73
N GLN A 212 -9.40 -6.57 -40.52
CA GLN A 212 -9.61 -5.81 -39.28
C GLN A 212 -11.09 -5.76 -38.86
N MET A 213 -11.40 -5.85 -37.56
CA MET A 213 -12.56 -5.18 -36.96
C MET A 213 -12.32 -4.76 -35.49
N ALA A 214 -12.72 -3.50 -35.21
CA ALA A 214 -13.13 -2.92 -33.92
C ALA A 214 -12.27 -3.10 -32.65
N THR A 215 -11.75 -1.98 -32.16
CA THR A 215 -11.35 -1.77 -30.76
C THR A 215 -12.53 -1.90 -29.81
N THR A 216 -12.44 -2.78 -28.80
CA THR A 216 -13.29 -2.72 -27.60
C THR A 216 -12.44 -2.89 -26.33
N GLN A 217 -12.58 -1.96 -25.41
CA GLN A 217 -11.97 -2.03 -24.07
C GLN A 217 -12.66 -3.14 -23.25
N PRO A 218 -11.93 -3.95 -22.45
CA PRO A 218 -12.57 -4.84 -21.49
C PRO A 218 -13.22 -4.04 -20.35
N SER A 219 -14.54 -4.06 -20.29
CA SER A 219 -15.30 -3.56 -19.14
C SER A 219 -15.19 -4.52 -17.96
N THR A 220 -15.07 -3.97 -16.75
CA THR A 220 -14.94 -4.72 -15.49
C THR A 220 -16.23 -5.50 -15.17
N PRO A 221 -16.17 -6.81 -14.84
CA PRO A 221 -17.34 -7.54 -14.37
C PRO A 221 -17.71 -7.15 -12.92
N PRO A 222 -19.01 -7.15 -12.56
CA PRO A 222 -19.46 -6.73 -11.24
C PRO A 222 -19.18 -7.79 -10.15
N ILE A 223 -18.85 -7.32 -8.95
CA ILE A 223 -18.65 -8.17 -7.76
C ILE A 223 -20.00 -8.46 -7.11
N THR A 224 -20.47 -9.71 -7.17
CA THR A 224 -21.61 -10.19 -6.38
C THR A 224 -21.13 -10.96 -5.15
N SER A 225 -21.46 -10.46 -3.96
CA SER A 225 -21.21 -11.12 -2.68
C SER A 225 -22.22 -12.25 -2.41
N PRO A 226 -21.79 -13.44 -1.93
CA PRO A 226 -22.70 -14.56 -1.69
C PRO A 226 -23.54 -14.40 -0.42
N GLN A 227 -24.84 -14.67 -0.54
CA GLN A 227 -25.84 -14.58 0.53
C GLN A 227 -25.96 -15.94 1.25
N ALA A 228 -25.70 -15.98 2.56
CA ALA A 228 -25.80 -17.22 3.34
C ALA A 228 -27.27 -17.56 3.65
N THR A 229 -27.65 -18.82 3.40
CA THR A 229 -28.99 -19.37 3.71
C THR A 229 -28.86 -20.53 4.70
N THR A 230 -29.30 -20.33 5.95
CA THR A 230 -29.63 -21.43 6.88
C THR A 230 -30.77 -21.01 7.81
N THR A 231 -31.91 -21.69 7.72
CA THR A 231 -33.00 -21.63 8.72
C THR A 231 -32.82 -22.70 9.79
N PRO A 232 -33.38 -22.51 10.99
CA PRO A 232 -34.20 -23.59 11.57
C PRO A 232 -35.50 -23.15 12.27
N LYS A 233 -36.36 -24.16 12.53
CA LYS A 233 -37.71 -24.16 13.14
C LYS A 233 -37.66 -24.85 14.53
N THR A 234 -38.51 -24.61 15.55
CA THR A 234 -39.57 -23.60 15.82
C THR A 234 -39.88 -23.61 17.32
N ALA A 235 -40.05 -22.46 18.00
CA ALA A 235 -40.88 -22.34 19.22
C ALA A 235 -41.08 -20.87 19.64
N PRO A 236 -42.29 -20.41 20.01
CA PRO A 236 -42.53 -19.05 20.52
C PRO A 236 -42.39 -18.98 22.05
N ILE A 237 -41.73 -17.93 22.55
CA ILE A 237 -41.78 -17.53 23.96
C ILE A 237 -42.53 -16.20 24.03
N ALA A 238 -43.58 -16.14 24.86
CA ALA A 238 -44.37 -14.94 25.08
C ALA A 238 -43.62 -13.95 25.99
N TYR A 239 -43.63 -12.67 25.63
CA TYR A 239 -43.16 -11.58 26.48
C TYR A 239 -44.36 -10.74 26.96
N PRO A 240 -44.39 -10.27 28.21
CA PRO A 240 -45.50 -9.46 28.73
C PRO A 240 -45.57 -8.09 28.06
N SER A 241 -46.78 -7.56 27.88
CA SER A 241 -47.02 -6.21 27.39
C SER A 241 -46.94 -5.19 28.53
N GLU A 242 -45.93 -4.32 28.53
CA GLU A 242 -45.93 -3.10 29.35
C GLU A 242 -46.59 -1.93 28.59
N PRO A 243 -47.38 -1.07 29.26
CA PRO A 243 -48.10 0.03 28.61
C PRO A 243 -47.16 1.20 28.30
N ARG A 244 -47.19 1.67 27.04
CA ARG A 244 -46.51 2.92 26.65
C ARG A 244 -47.28 4.13 27.18
N THR A 245 -46.78 4.76 28.23
CA THR A 245 -47.25 6.08 28.67
C THR A 245 -46.84 7.15 27.65
N THR A 246 -47.83 7.85 27.10
CA THR A 246 -47.63 8.97 26.17
C THR A 246 -47.39 10.26 26.96
N THR A 247 -46.16 10.78 26.96
CA THR A 247 -45.87 12.16 27.36
C THR A 247 -45.65 13.03 26.10
N PRO A 248 -46.36 14.15 25.94
CA PRO A 248 -46.12 15.05 24.81
C PRO A 248 -44.82 15.83 25.01
N PHE A 249 -44.03 15.98 23.94
CA PHE A 249 -42.83 16.80 23.92
C PHE A 249 -43.23 18.25 23.69
N VAL A 250 -43.06 19.11 24.70
CA VAL A 250 -43.28 20.56 24.58
C VAL A 250 -42.03 21.18 23.96
N VAL A 251 -42.22 21.99 22.92
CA VAL A 251 -41.18 22.86 22.38
C VAL A 251 -41.22 24.15 23.18
N GLU A 252 -40.14 24.46 23.88
CA GLU A 252 -39.97 25.71 24.62
C GLU A 252 -39.13 26.66 23.74
N GLU A 253 -39.77 27.71 23.23
CA GLU A 253 -39.10 28.79 22.51
C GLU A 253 -38.36 29.68 23.51
N LEU A 254 -37.14 30.11 23.16
CA LEU A 254 -36.48 31.25 23.79
C LEU A 254 -36.10 32.24 22.68
N GLU A 255 -36.67 33.43 22.79
CA GLU A 255 -36.37 34.58 21.92
C GLU A 255 -35.05 35.26 22.34
N ASP A 256 -34.36 35.84 21.34
CA ASP A 256 -33.24 36.81 21.36
C ASP A 256 -32.14 36.74 22.46
#